data_AF-A0A2V6IRL8-F1
#
_entry.id   AF-A0A2V6IRL8-F1
#
_cell.length_a   1.000
_cell.length_b   1.000
_cell.length_c   1.000
_cell.angle_alpha   90.00
_cell.angle_beta   90.00
_cell.angle_gamma   90.00
#
_symmetry.space_group_name_H-M   'P 1'
#
loop_
_entity.id
_entity.type
_entity.pdbx_description
1 polymer ?
#
loop_
_entity_poly.entity_id
_entity_poly.type
_entity_poly.pdbx_seq_one_letter_code
_entity_poly.pdbx_strand_id
1 'polypeptide(L)'
;MRFFNTYSREIEEFEPRDPAARPIRIYTCGPTVYSRAHIGNFRAYIFEDLLQRHLELRGYKVHRVMNITDVDDKTIRGAREAKVPLAKFTQQFKQAFFEDLKTLRIKPADEFPAATEQRYIDRMIDMIGVLISRGLAYQAEDKSVYYRINRFPNYGKLAHFDLTQLQSTGRVKHDEYDKEHIGDFALWKAWDEEDGDVRWDSPWGPGRPGWHIECSAMSTALLGDQIDIHCGGVDNIFPHHEAEIAQSEGVTGKKFVCCWLHCAHLLVDGQKMAKSLDNFYTVPDVLAKGYTGRELRYALMRVHYRAPLNFTWDGMNEARESLARIDEWLARLHEIAQKENVQLSTANAQRPIEKSEFEEALDDDLNISAALGLLFESIRETNRAMDENKLDAATASAWLDWWKRINTVLDVEAEAEIVVPPEVAQLARERENARREKNWKRSDELRERISVLGWEVRDTKDGQKLARRAAK
;
A
#
# COMPACT_ATOMS: atom_id res chain seq x y z
N MET A 1 -16.36 10.36 11.18
CA MET A 1 -15.13 9.54 11.08
C MET A 1 -14.03 10.42 11.60
N ARG A 2 -13.13 9.89 12.39
CA ARG A 2 -12.07 10.66 13.01
C ARG A 2 -10.73 9.95 12.83
N PHE A 3 -9.68 10.73 12.68
CA PHE A 3 -8.32 10.20 12.51
C PHE A 3 -7.36 10.93 13.43
N PHE A 4 -6.31 10.24 13.87
CA PHE A 4 -5.19 10.89 14.53
C PHE A 4 -4.36 11.66 13.51
N ASN A 5 -4.44 12.99 13.58
CA ASN A 5 -3.68 13.86 12.71
C ASN A 5 -2.28 14.07 13.28
N THR A 6 -1.26 13.59 12.58
CA THR A 6 0.15 13.69 13.04
C THR A 6 0.58 15.14 13.25
N TYR A 7 0.00 16.07 12.50
CA TYR A 7 0.33 17.49 12.58
C TYR A 7 -0.13 18.13 13.90
N SER A 8 -1.31 17.76 14.44
CA SER A 8 -1.81 18.27 15.72
C SER A 8 -1.50 17.36 16.90
N ARG A 9 -1.25 16.06 16.65
CA ARG A 9 -1.20 14.97 17.64
C ARG A 9 -2.52 14.74 18.38
N GLU A 10 -3.62 15.03 17.72
CA GLU A 10 -4.96 14.82 18.27
C GLU A 10 -5.81 13.97 17.32
N ILE A 11 -6.83 13.31 17.87
CA ILE A 11 -7.87 12.68 17.07
C ILE A 11 -8.84 13.78 16.64
N GLU A 12 -8.95 14.00 15.34
CA GLU A 12 -9.76 15.04 14.73
C GLU A 12 -10.89 14.42 13.90
N GLU A 13 -12.08 15.03 13.91
CA GLU A 13 -13.10 14.69 12.92
C GLU A 13 -12.60 14.99 11.51
N PHE A 14 -12.81 14.05 10.61
CA PHE A 14 -12.43 14.17 9.22
C PHE A 14 -13.63 14.63 8.38
N GLU A 15 -13.48 15.80 7.78
CA GLU A 15 -14.36 16.31 6.75
C GLU A 15 -13.56 16.55 5.46
N PRO A 16 -14.07 16.12 4.29
CA PRO A 16 -13.45 16.48 3.02
C PRO A 16 -13.35 17.99 2.87
N ARG A 17 -12.23 18.47 2.33
CA ARG A 17 -11.94 19.88 2.13
C ARG A 17 -13.01 20.60 1.29
N ASP A 18 -13.51 19.92 0.26
CA ASP A 18 -14.61 20.40 -0.56
C ASP A 18 -15.80 19.44 -0.43
N PRO A 19 -16.72 19.71 0.51
CA PRO A 19 -17.93 18.90 0.70
C PRO A 19 -18.80 18.80 -0.56
N ALA A 20 -18.66 19.74 -1.50
CA ALA A 20 -19.40 19.74 -2.76
C ALA A 20 -18.67 18.96 -3.87
N ALA A 21 -17.34 18.86 -3.85
CA ALA A 21 -16.56 18.28 -4.96
C ALA A 21 -16.62 16.76 -5.08
N ARG A 22 -16.89 16.02 -3.99
CA ARG A 22 -17.05 14.54 -3.90
C ARG A 22 -15.81 13.61 -3.89
N PRO A 23 -14.63 13.82 -4.53
CA PRO A 23 -13.50 12.92 -4.31
C PRO A 23 -12.59 13.42 -3.19
N ILE A 24 -12.31 12.55 -2.22
CA ILE A 24 -11.22 12.73 -1.26
C ILE A 24 -9.90 12.53 -2.03
N ARG A 25 -9.03 13.53 -1.99
CA ARG A 25 -7.71 13.51 -2.64
C ARG A 25 -6.67 13.00 -1.66
N ILE A 26 -6.12 11.83 -1.96
CA ILE A 26 -5.14 11.17 -1.10
C ILE A 26 -3.81 11.08 -1.85
N TYR A 27 -2.73 11.53 -1.21
CA TYR A 27 -1.38 11.25 -1.67
C TYR A 27 -0.70 10.27 -0.72
N THR A 28 -0.01 9.28 -1.26
CA THR A 28 0.72 8.27 -0.48
C THR A 28 2.13 8.13 -1.02
N CYS A 29 3.14 8.33 -0.17
CA CYS A 29 4.54 8.14 -0.59
C CYS A 29 4.80 6.69 -1.01
N GLY A 30 5.16 6.49 -2.28
CA GLY A 30 5.43 5.15 -2.81
C GLY A 30 6.89 4.71 -2.66
N PRO A 31 7.28 3.59 -3.30
CA PRO A 31 8.59 2.99 -3.10
C PRO A 31 9.70 3.70 -3.89
N THR A 32 10.90 3.71 -3.30
CA THR A 32 12.15 3.91 -4.03
C THR A 32 12.56 2.60 -4.71
N VAL A 33 12.62 2.58 -6.04
CA VAL A 33 12.77 1.35 -6.83
C VAL A 33 14.23 0.97 -7.10
N TYR A 34 15.03 0.86 -6.03
CA TYR A 34 16.43 0.40 -6.06
C TYR A 34 16.61 -1.07 -5.62
N SER A 35 15.62 -1.63 -4.94
CA SER A 35 15.54 -3.04 -4.58
C SER A 35 14.08 -3.47 -4.44
N ARG A 36 13.79 -4.78 -4.36
CA ARG A 36 12.43 -5.26 -4.12
C ARG A 36 11.93 -4.78 -2.75
N ALA A 37 10.72 -4.26 -2.70
CA ALA A 37 10.08 -3.83 -1.46
C ALA A 37 9.93 -5.01 -0.48
N HIS A 38 10.05 -4.71 0.81
CA HIS A 38 9.91 -5.70 1.89
C HIS A 38 8.54 -5.59 2.56
N ILE A 39 8.22 -6.58 3.40
CA ILE A 39 6.94 -6.65 4.12
C ILE A 39 6.65 -5.43 5.01
N GLY A 40 7.68 -4.68 5.39
CA GLY A 40 7.53 -3.38 6.08
C GLY A 40 6.93 -2.29 5.21
N ASN A 41 7.35 -2.20 3.95
CA ASN A 41 6.75 -1.26 3.01
C ASN A 41 5.29 -1.66 2.77
N PHE A 42 5.04 -2.95 2.54
CA PHE A 42 3.68 -3.45 2.32
C PHE A 42 2.75 -3.32 3.53
N ARG A 43 3.28 -3.23 4.76
CA ARG A 43 2.47 -2.84 5.92
C ARG A 43 1.85 -1.45 5.73
N ALA A 44 2.65 -0.47 5.31
CA ALA A 44 2.16 0.87 5.04
C ALA A 44 1.14 0.87 3.90
N TYR A 45 1.43 0.17 2.79
CA TYR A 45 0.53 0.10 1.64
C TYR A 45 -0.79 -0.65 1.94
N ILE A 46 -0.79 -1.64 2.84
CA ILE A 46 -2.00 -2.30 3.34
C ILE A 46 -2.82 -1.35 4.22
N PHE A 47 -2.17 -0.55 5.06
CA PHE A 47 -2.85 0.50 5.83
C PHE A 47 -3.53 1.52 4.91
N GLU A 48 -2.84 1.96 3.86
CA GLU A 48 -3.40 2.91 2.88
C GLU A 48 -4.57 2.31 2.08
N ASP A 49 -4.50 1.01 1.78
CA ASP A 49 -5.59 0.24 1.17
C ASP A 49 -6.79 0.11 2.11
N LEU A 50 -6.55 -0.17 3.40
CA LEU A 50 -7.58 -0.20 4.44
C LEU A 50 -8.29 1.16 4.55
N LEU A 51 -7.51 2.24 4.59
CA LEU A 51 -8.02 3.62 4.59
C LEU A 51 -8.91 3.87 3.37
N GLN A 52 -8.40 3.61 2.16
CA GLN A 52 -9.15 3.85 0.93
C GLN A 52 -10.46 3.05 0.91
N ARG A 53 -10.40 1.75 1.22
CA ARG A 53 -11.59 0.90 1.18
C ARG A 53 -12.61 1.28 2.26
N HIS A 54 -12.17 1.72 3.43
CA HIS A 54 -13.08 2.23 4.47
C HIS A 54 -13.77 3.53 4.05
N LEU A 55 -13.02 4.48 3.48
CA LEU A 55 -13.60 5.70 2.93
C LEU A 55 -14.65 5.40 1.85
N GLU A 56 -14.36 4.45 0.96
CA GLU A 56 -15.30 4.00 -0.07
C GLU A 56 -16.53 3.29 0.51
N LEU A 57 -16.35 2.47 1.56
CA LEU A 57 -17.46 1.86 2.30
C LEU A 57 -18.39 2.92 2.91
N ARG A 58 -17.82 4.05 3.36
CA ARG A 58 -18.55 5.21 3.88
C ARG A 58 -19.14 6.11 2.79
N GLY A 59 -19.04 5.70 1.52
CA GLY A 59 -19.69 6.35 0.38
C GLY A 59 -18.87 7.47 -0.26
N TYR A 60 -17.62 7.69 0.17
CA TYR A 60 -16.75 8.66 -0.48
C TYR A 60 -16.21 8.11 -1.80
N LYS A 61 -16.02 9.01 -2.77
CA LYS A 61 -15.12 8.70 -3.89
C LYS A 61 -13.71 9.02 -3.43
N VAL A 62 -12.75 8.17 -3.74
CA VAL A 62 -11.33 8.41 -3.46
C VAL A 62 -10.61 8.61 -4.78
N HIS A 63 -9.74 9.61 -4.83
CA HIS A 63 -8.74 9.74 -5.88
C HIS A 63 -7.36 9.70 -5.21
N ARG A 64 -6.67 8.57 -5.33
CA ARG A 64 -5.40 8.30 -4.69
C ARG A 64 -4.25 8.33 -5.69
N VAL A 65 -3.22 9.09 -5.36
CA VAL A 65 -1.96 9.16 -6.13
C VAL A 65 -0.82 8.58 -5.28
N MET A 66 -0.03 7.69 -5.87
CA MET A 66 1.14 7.10 -5.23
C MET A 66 2.36 7.23 -6.14
N ASN A 67 3.36 8.02 -5.76
CA ASN A 67 4.53 8.18 -6.64
C ASN A 67 5.40 6.92 -6.72
N ILE A 68 6.30 6.91 -7.70
CA ILE A 68 7.41 5.98 -7.78
C ILE A 68 8.70 6.80 -7.84
N THR A 69 9.53 6.69 -6.80
CA THR A 69 10.85 7.32 -6.81
C THR A 69 11.81 6.44 -7.59
N ASP A 70 12.00 6.79 -8.86
CA ASP A 70 12.84 6.09 -9.82
C ASP A 70 14.13 6.84 -10.20
N VAL A 71 14.46 7.87 -9.42
CA VAL A 71 15.76 8.54 -9.39
C VAL A 71 16.05 8.99 -7.95
N ASP A 72 17.20 8.58 -7.41
CA ASP A 72 17.74 8.99 -6.11
C ASP A 72 19.20 8.51 -5.99
N ASP A 73 19.86 8.82 -4.87
CA ASP A 73 21.23 8.35 -4.63
C ASP A 73 21.37 6.81 -4.68
N LYS A 74 20.34 6.03 -4.27
CA LYS A 74 20.40 4.56 -4.20
C LYS A 74 20.19 3.89 -5.56
N THR A 75 19.25 4.38 -6.36
CA THR A 75 18.93 3.88 -7.70
C THR A 75 20.08 4.16 -8.68
N ILE A 76 20.69 5.35 -8.61
CA ILE A 76 21.87 5.71 -9.43
C ILE A 76 23.04 4.80 -9.11
N ARG A 77 23.38 4.64 -7.82
CA ARG A 77 24.46 3.73 -7.39
C ARG A 77 24.20 2.30 -7.84
N GLY A 78 22.99 1.79 -7.63
CA GLY A 78 22.61 0.44 -8.06
C GLY A 78 22.70 0.24 -9.58
N ALA A 79 22.25 1.22 -10.38
CA ALA A 79 22.35 1.18 -11.83
C ALA A 79 23.80 1.13 -12.32
N ARG A 80 24.69 1.90 -11.67
CA ARG A 80 26.13 1.89 -11.95
C ARG A 80 26.81 0.57 -11.61
N GLU A 81 26.54 0.04 -10.42
CA GLU A 81 27.05 -1.27 -9.97
C GLU A 81 26.61 -2.38 -10.93
N ALA A 82 25.35 -2.33 -11.38
CA ALA A 82 24.79 -3.27 -12.35
C ALA A 82 25.22 -3.00 -13.81
N LYS A 83 25.90 -1.88 -14.08
CA LYS A 83 26.33 -1.43 -15.42
C LYS A 83 25.19 -1.40 -16.45
N VAL A 84 24.02 -0.90 -16.03
CA VAL A 84 22.85 -0.74 -16.91
C VAL A 84 22.25 0.67 -16.76
N PRO A 85 21.52 1.17 -17.77
CA PRO A 85 20.82 2.46 -17.64
C PRO A 85 19.83 2.48 -16.47
N LEU A 86 19.67 3.63 -15.82
CA LEU A 86 18.79 3.83 -14.66
C LEU A 86 17.37 3.27 -14.90
N ALA A 87 16.75 3.64 -16.02
CA ALA A 87 15.40 3.16 -16.37
C ALA A 87 15.33 1.63 -16.46
N LYS A 88 16.36 0.96 -16.97
CA LYS A 88 16.42 -0.50 -17.03
C LYS A 88 16.63 -1.10 -15.65
N PHE A 89 17.47 -0.48 -14.82
CA PHE A 89 17.72 -0.91 -13.45
C PHE A 89 16.44 -0.86 -12.60
N THR A 90 15.70 0.25 -12.66
CA THR A 90 14.51 0.48 -11.83
C THR A 90 13.29 -0.31 -12.32
N GLN A 91 13.18 -0.58 -13.63
CA GLN A 91 12.03 -1.29 -14.22
C GLN A 91 11.74 -2.65 -13.58
N GLN A 92 12.78 -3.43 -13.24
CA GLN A 92 12.59 -4.74 -12.60
C GLN A 92 11.95 -4.63 -11.22
N PHE A 93 12.30 -3.58 -10.46
CA PHE A 93 11.78 -3.35 -9.11
C PHE A 93 10.39 -2.71 -9.16
N LYS A 94 10.11 -1.86 -10.17
CA LYS A 94 8.74 -1.40 -10.47
C LYS A 94 7.83 -2.60 -10.76
N GLN A 95 8.25 -3.50 -11.64
CA GLN A 95 7.47 -4.69 -11.97
C GLN A 95 7.23 -5.57 -10.73
N ALA A 96 8.28 -5.84 -9.95
CA ALA A 96 8.15 -6.63 -8.73
C ALA A 96 7.19 -5.98 -7.70
N PHE A 97 7.23 -4.65 -7.56
CA PHE A 97 6.31 -3.91 -6.70
C PHE A 97 4.85 -4.12 -7.11
N PHE A 98 4.51 -3.96 -8.39
CA PHE A 98 3.13 -4.17 -8.87
C PHE A 98 2.68 -5.64 -8.78
N GLU A 99 3.58 -6.60 -8.99
CA GLU A 99 3.31 -8.03 -8.77
C GLU A 99 2.97 -8.32 -7.30
N ASP A 100 3.70 -7.71 -6.37
CA ASP A 100 3.50 -7.86 -4.93
C ASP A 100 2.22 -7.16 -4.46
N LEU A 101 1.89 -5.96 -4.98
CA LEU A 101 0.60 -5.31 -4.73
C LEU A 101 -0.57 -6.21 -5.10
N LYS A 102 -0.50 -6.84 -6.28
CA LYS A 102 -1.53 -7.79 -6.75
C LYS A 102 -1.60 -9.01 -5.85
N THR A 103 -0.46 -9.58 -5.47
CA THR A 103 -0.37 -10.74 -4.59
C THR A 103 -1.03 -10.48 -3.23
N LEU A 104 -0.88 -9.26 -2.71
CA LEU A 104 -1.46 -8.81 -1.44
C LEU A 104 -2.86 -8.19 -1.58
N ARG A 105 -3.44 -8.22 -2.79
CA ARG A 105 -4.76 -7.65 -3.11
C ARG A 105 -4.91 -6.19 -2.69
N ILE A 106 -3.81 -5.45 -2.73
CA ILE A 106 -3.82 -4.01 -2.50
C ILE A 106 -4.46 -3.37 -3.73
N LYS A 107 -5.50 -2.57 -3.53
CA LYS A 107 -6.13 -1.81 -4.61
C LYS A 107 -5.07 -0.90 -5.23
N PRO A 108 -4.92 -0.83 -6.56
CA PRO A 108 -3.99 0.11 -7.18
C PRO A 108 -4.42 1.56 -6.92
N ALA A 109 -3.47 2.47 -6.78
CA ALA A 109 -3.74 3.91 -6.85
C ALA A 109 -4.27 4.28 -8.24
N ASP A 110 -4.98 5.41 -8.34
CA ASP A 110 -5.49 5.90 -9.62
C ASP A 110 -4.35 6.34 -10.54
N GLU A 111 -3.27 6.88 -9.97
CA GLU A 111 -2.07 7.30 -10.69
C GLU A 111 -0.79 6.92 -9.95
N PHE A 112 0.23 6.55 -10.73
CA PHE A 112 1.58 6.23 -10.25
C PHE A 112 2.64 7.11 -10.92
N PRO A 113 2.71 8.42 -10.60
CA PRO A 113 3.65 9.32 -11.24
C PRO A 113 5.10 8.92 -10.92
N ALA A 114 5.94 8.83 -11.94
CA ALA A 114 7.36 8.57 -11.76
C ALA A 114 8.16 9.88 -11.77
N ALA A 115 9.08 10.03 -10.82
CA ALA A 115 9.88 11.26 -10.65
C ALA A 115 10.66 11.64 -11.92
N THR A 116 11.09 10.66 -12.72
CA THR A 116 11.81 10.89 -13.98
C THR A 116 10.95 11.36 -15.16
N GLU A 117 9.61 11.40 -15.05
CA GLU A 117 8.78 11.93 -16.14
C GLU A 117 9.04 13.42 -16.35
N GLN A 118 9.24 13.83 -17.61
CA GLN A 118 9.64 15.21 -17.95
C GLN A 118 8.70 16.26 -17.36
N ARG A 119 7.37 16.04 -17.39
CA ARG A 119 6.38 16.98 -16.82
C ARG A 119 6.59 17.25 -15.33
N TYR A 120 7.11 16.28 -14.57
CA TYR A 120 7.36 16.43 -13.14
C TYR A 120 8.74 17.03 -12.87
N ILE A 121 9.73 16.75 -13.71
CA ILE A 121 11.01 17.48 -13.71
C ILE A 121 10.77 18.97 -13.97
N ASP A 122 9.99 19.32 -14.99
CA ASP A 122 9.63 20.70 -15.30
C ASP A 122 8.92 21.36 -14.11
N ARG A 123 7.96 20.65 -13.50
CA ARG A 123 7.25 21.13 -12.31
C ARG A 123 8.18 21.33 -11.11
N MET A 124 9.12 20.42 -10.87
CA MET A 124 10.13 20.55 -9.81
C MET A 124 11.00 21.80 -10.04
N ILE A 125 11.48 22.01 -11.27
CA ILE A 125 12.26 23.20 -11.64
C ILE A 125 11.42 24.48 -11.41
N ASP A 126 10.17 24.51 -11.85
CA ASP A 126 9.28 25.65 -11.63
C ASP A 126 9.10 25.98 -10.14
N MET A 127 8.83 24.95 -9.31
CA MET A 127 8.67 25.11 -7.87
C MET A 127 9.93 25.65 -7.21
N ILE A 128 11.10 25.14 -7.59
CA ILE A 128 12.39 25.61 -7.07
C ILE A 128 12.62 27.07 -7.48
N GLY A 129 12.29 27.46 -8.72
CA GLY A 129 12.34 28.85 -9.17
C GLY A 129 11.48 29.78 -8.30
N VAL A 130 10.26 29.37 -7.96
CA VAL A 130 9.38 30.12 -7.05
C VAL A 130 10.00 30.22 -5.65
N LEU A 131 10.51 29.13 -5.09
CA LEU A 131 11.15 29.13 -3.76
C LEU A 131 12.36 30.05 -3.69
N ILE A 132 13.19 30.11 -4.75
CA ILE A 132 14.30 31.05 -4.85
C ILE A 132 13.78 32.49 -4.88
N SER A 133 12.79 32.79 -5.71
CA SER A 133 12.23 34.15 -5.82
C SER A 133 11.65 34.67 -4.50
N ARG A 134 11.18 33.75 -3.63
CA ARG A 134 10.67 34.05 -2.28
C ARG A 134 11.76 34.05 -1.19
N GLY A 135 13.01 33.80 -1.54
CA GLY A 135 14.12 33.73 -0.58
C GLY A 135 14.10 32.48 0.32
N LEU A 136 13.29 31.47 -0.03
CA LEU A 136 13.17 30.19 0.67
C LEU A 136 14.16 29.14 0.16
N ALA A 137 14.83 29.40 -0.96
CA ALA A 137 15.90 28.56 -1.50
C ALA A 137 17.09 29.41 -1.97
N TYR A 138 18.23 28.78 -2.20
CA TYR A 138 19.42 29.40 -2.76
C TYR A 138 20.29 28.39 -3.49
N GLN A 139 21.01 28.86 -4.51
CA GLN A 139 22.09 28.10 -5.12
C GLN A 139 23.37 28.27 -4.29
N ALA A 140 24.02 27.16 -3.97
CA ALA A 140 25.28 27.13 -3.24
C ALA A 140 26.50 27.12 -4.19
N GLU A 141 27.69 27.21 -3.60
CA GLU A 141 28.97 27.20 -4.35
C GLU A 141 29.19 25.90 -5.14
N ASP A 142 28.68 24.78 -4.63
CA ASP A 142 28.67 23.46 -5.27
C ASP A 142 27.67 23.34 -6.44
N LYS A 143 27.06 24.46 -6.84
CA LYS A 143 26.02 24.59 -7.88
C LYS A 143 24.69 23.92 -7.57
N SER A 144 24.56 23.19 -6.46
CA SER A 144 23.29 22.62 -6.01
C SER A 144 22.39 23.71 -5.43
N VAL A 145 21.08 23.45 -5.44
CA VAL A 145 20.07 24.34 -4.85
C VAL A 145 19.56 23.72 -3.57
N TYR A 146 19.58 24.48 -2.48
CA TYR A 146 19.16 24.05 -1.16
C TYR A 146 17.95 24.86 -0.67
N TYR A 147 17.09 24.22 0.12
CA TYR A 147 16.01 24.88 0.85
C TYR A 147 16.55 25.51 2.14
N ARG A 148 16.17 26.76 2.39
CA ARG A 148 16.57 27.54 3.57
C ARG A 148 15.57 27.29 4.70
N ILE A 149 15.84 26.30 5.56
CA ILE A 149 14.88 25.87 6.60
C ILE A 149 14.54 27.02 7.57
N ASN A 150 15.52 27.87 7.89
CA ASN A 150 15.37 28.98 8.82
C ASN A 150 14.49 30.14 8.30
N ARG A 151 14.13 30.13 7.01
CA ARG A 151 13.22 31.11 6.41
C ARG A 151 11.77 30.63 6.40
N PHE A 152 11.50 29.39 6.78
CA PHE A 152 10.15 28.84 6.89
C PHE A 152 9.71 28.82 8.37
N PRO A 153 8.79 29.70 8.80
CA PRO A 153 8.49 29.88 10.24
C PRO A 153 7.96 28.63 10.96
N ASN A 154 7.31 27.72 10.24
CA ASN A 154 6.64 26.55 10.82
C ASN A 154 7.41 25.24 10.61
N TYR A 155 8.70 25.29 10.25
CA TYR A 155 9.48 24.08 10.01
C TYR A 155 9.70 23.31 11.33
N GLY A 156 9.46 22.00 11.29
CA GLY A 156 9.54 21.11 12.46
C GLY A 156 8.20 20.88 13.16
N LYS A 157 7.10 21.46 12.64
CA LYS A 157 5.78 21.38 13.27
C LYS A 157 5.13 20.01 13.09
N LEU A 158 5.32 19.33 11.96
CA LEU A 158 4.81 17.96 11.78
C LEU A 158 5.57 16.96 12.65
N ALA A 159 6.88 17.15 12.77
CA ALA A 159 7.77 16.29 13.55
C ALA A 159 7.85 16.67 15.04
N HIS A 160 7.24 17.79 15.43
CA HIS A 160 7.17 18.40 16.76
C HIS A 160 8.53 18.52 17.44
N PHE A 161 9.46 19.18 16.77
CA PHE A 161 10.70 19.62 17.38
C PHE A 161 10.89 21.13 17.19
N ASP A 162 11.60 21.74 18.13
CA ASP A 162 11.93 23.16 18.09
C ASP A 162 13.30 23.34 17.43
N LEU A 163 13.31 23.98 16.26
CA LEU A 163 14.54 24.30 15.54
C LEU A 163 15.54 25.12 16.35
N THR A 164 15.09 25.92 17.32
CA THR A 164 15.98 26.74 18.16
C THR A 164 16.76 25.91 19.18
N GLN A 165 16.29 24.68 19.47
CA GLN A 165 16.89 23.77 20.44
C GLN A 165 17.83 22.74 19.80
N LEU A 166 17.95 22.76 18.47
CA LEU A 166 18.70 21.78 17.70
C LEU A 166 19.97 22.42 17.14
N GLN A 167 21.08 21.68 17.17
CA GLN A 167 22.33 22.15 16.59
C GLN A 167 22.22 22.11 15.07
N SER A 168 22.26 23.28 14.43
CA SER A 168 22.32 23.36 12.97
C SER A 168 23.64 22.77 12.48
N THR A 169 23.57 21.68 11.71
CA THR A 169 24.75 21.02 11.15
C THR A 169 25.19 21.59 9.79
N GLY A 170 24.57 22.71 9.35
CA GLY A 170 24.87 23.36 8.08
C GLY A 170 23.99 22.87 6.93
N ARG A 171 24.59 22.23 5.92
CA ARG A 171 23.90 21.70 4.73
C ARG A 171 23.92 20.18 4.72
N VAL A 172 22.82 19.57 4.29
CA VAL A 172 22.71 18.11 4.13
C VAL A 172 22.64 17.78 2.64
N LYS A 173 23.68 17.11 2.12
CA LYS A 173 23.75 16.67 0.71
C LYS A 173 23.02 15.33 0.50
N HIS A 174 22.93 14.48 1.52
CA HIS A 174 22.26 13.18 1.41
C HIS A 174 20.74 13.32 1.52
N ASP A 175 20.01 12.47 0.78
CA ASP A 175 18.54 12.49 0.81
C ASP A 175 17.98 12.01 2.17
N GLU A 176 18.69 11.12 2.86
CA GLU A 176 18.31 10.59 4.17
C GLU A 176 19.17 11.21 5.28
N TYR A 177 18.51 11.76 6.29
CA TYR A 177 19.13 12.29 7.51
C TYR A 177 18.16 12.26 8.69
N ASP A 178 18.68 12.29 9.92
CA ASP A 178 17.87 12.26 11.13
C ASP A 178 17.75 13.64 11.78
N LYS A 179 16.98 13.71 12.88
CA LYS A 179 16.74 14.95 13.62
C LYS A 179 17.99 15.53 14.28
N GLU A 180 19.07 14.75 14.41
CA GLU A 180 20.33 15.21 14.99
C GLU A 180 21.15 16.00 13.95
N HIS A 181 20.83 15.86 12.66
CA HIS A 181 21.53 16.50 11.55
C HIS A 181 20.63 17.51 10.81
N ILE A 182 20.09 18.50 11.53
CA ILE A 182 19.22 19.51 10.92
C ILE A 182 20.03 20.55 10.16
N GLY A 183 19.85 20.55 8.85
CA GLY A 183 20.44 21.51 7.94
C GLY A 183 19.56 21.79 6.73
N ASP A 184 19.99 22.77 5.93
CA ASP A 184 19.38 23.04 4.63
C ASP A 184 19.49 21.79 3.74
N PHE A 185 18.36 21.31 3.21
CA PHE A 185 18.29 20.10 2.38
C PHE A 185 18.28 20.43 0.89
N ALA A 186 18.79 19.51 0.06
CA ALA A 186 18.85 19.70 -1.38
C ALA A 186 17.46 19.67 -2.04
N LEU A 187 17.18 20.67 -2.87
CA LEU A 187 16.05 20.69 -3.80
C LEU A 187 16.49 20.22 -5.19
N TRP A 188 17.69 20.63 -5.61
CA TRP A 188 18.32 20.22 -6.85
C TRP A 188 19.79 19.92 -6.59
N LYS A 189 20.22 18.70 -6.88
CA LYS A 189 21.61 18.28 -6.78
C LYS A 189 22.29 18.56 -8.11
N ALA A 190 23.35 19.37 -8.09
CA ALA A 190 24.17 19.56 -9.27
C ALA A 190 24.76 18.22 -9.71
N TRP A 191 24.80 18.01 -11.03
CA TRP A 191 25.34 16.79 -11.61
C TRP A 191 26.82 16.65 -11.24
N ASP A 192 27.21 15.46 -10.81
CA ASP A 192 28.61 15.08 -10.68
C ASP A 192 28.92 13.75 -11.40
N GLU A 193 30.19 13.36 -11.42
CA GLU A 193 30.62 12.15 -12.10
C GLU A 193 29.98 10.88 -11.53
N GLU A 194 29.48 10.90 -10.29
CA GLU A 194 28.79 9.78 -9.66
C GLU A 194 27.37 9.58 -10.22
N ASP A 195 26.79 10.61 -10.85
CA ASP A 195 25.47 10.52 -11.50
C ASP A 195 25.52 9.86 -12.90
N GLY A 196 26.69 9.84 -13.54
CA GLY A 196 26.85 9.26 -14.88
C GLY A 196 25.95 9.93 -15.90
N ASP A 197 25.11 9.15 -16.59
CA ASP A 197 24.18 9.66 -17.61
C ASP A 197 22.88 10.25 -17.01
N VAL A 198 22.69 10.19 -15.69
CA VAL A 198 21.46 10.64 -15.02
C VAL A 198 21.54 12.15 -14.79
N ARG A 199 20.96 12.92 -15.70
CA ARG A 199 20.93 14.39 -15.61
C ARG A 199 19.76 15.01 -16.37
N TRP A 200 19.34 16.17 -15.91
CA TRP A 200 18.40 17.07 -16.56
C TRP A 200 18.97 18.48 -16.58
N ASP A 201 18.62 19.23 -17.63
CA ASP A 201 18.98 20.64 -17.73
C ASP A 201 18.08 21.48 -16.80
N SER A 202 18.68 22.47 -16.13
CA SER A 202 17.95 23.41 -15.28
C SER A 202 18.59 24.81 -15.35
N PRO A 203 17.88 25.87 -14.89
CA PRO A 203 18.45 27.22 -14.78
C PRO A 203 19.71 27.31 -13.92
N TRP A 204 19.99 26.31 -13.08
CA TRP A 204 21.14 26.26 -12.17
C TRP A 204 22.30 25.40 -12.71
N GLY A 205 22.14 24.85 -13.91
CA GLY A 205 23.06 23.89 -14.52
C GLY A 205 22.49 22.46 -14.55
N PRO A 206 23.20 21.51 -15.19
CA PRO A 206 22.79 20.12 -15.22
C PRO A 206 22.75 19.53 -13.81
N GLY A 207 21.75 18.69 -13.53
CA GLY A 207 21.61 18.03 -12.25
C GLY A 207 20.39 17.12 -12.18
N ARG A 208 19.92 16.87 -10.97
CA ARG A 208 18.76 16.01 -10.69
C ARG A 208 18.00 16.51 -9.46
N PRO A 209 16.72 16.14 -9.30
CA PRO A 209 15.97 16.52 -8.11
C PRO A 209 16.56 15.91 -6.84
N GLY A 210 16.38 16.62 -5.72
CA GLY A 210 16.49 16.02 -4.38
C GLY A 210 15.23 15.25 -4.03
N TRP A 211 15.33 14.25 -3.15
CA TRP A 211 14.23 13.31 -2.88
C TRP A 211 12.91 13.98 -2.47
N HIS A 212 12.96 15.04 -1.66
CA HIS A 212 11.77 15.66 -1.10
C HIS A 212 10.95 16.47 -2.13
N ILE A 213 11.60 17.11 -3.12
CA ILE A 213 10.89 18.00 -4.06
C ILE A 213 10.01 17.23 -5.04
N GLU A 214 10.32 15.95 -5.26
CA GLU A 214 9.54 15.02 -6.09
C GLU A 214 8.08 14.96 -5.63
N CYS A 215 7.86 14.62 -4.35
CA CYS A 215 6.52 14.42 -3.81
C CYS A 215 5.71 15.72 -3.79
N SER A 216 6.32 16.85 -3.41
CA SER A 216 5.69 18.18 -3.48
C SER A 216 5.25 18.55 -4.90
N ALA A 217 6.11 18.29 -5.89
CA ALA A 217 5.82 18.59 -7.28
C ALA A 217 4.73 17.71 -7.88
N MET A 218 4.83 16.39 -7.70
CA MET A 218 3.88 15.43 -8.24
C MET A 218 2.50 15.56 -7.57
N SER A 219 2.45 15.65 -6.24
CA SER A 219 1.20 15.79 -5.50
C SER A 219 0.46 17.07 -5.88
N THR A 220 1.13 18.22 -5.90
CA THR A 220 0.47 19.49 -6.24
C THR A 220 0.06 19.59 -7.72
N ALA A 221 0.79 18.92 -8.62
CA ALA A 221 0.43 18.86 -10.03
C ALA A 221 -0.85 18.05 -10.29
N LEU A 222 -1.06 16.95 -9.56
CA LEU A 222 -2.19 16.04 -9.78
C LEU A 222 -3.40 16.34 -8.89
N LEU A 223 -3.16 16.70 -7.63
CA LEU A 223 -4.21 16.88 -6.61
C LEU A 223 -4.51 18.35 -6.31
N GLY A 224 -3.69 19.27 -6.83
CA GLY A 224 -3.76 20.71 -6.59
C GLY A 224 -3.00 21.15 -5.33
N ASP A 225 -3.00 22.46 -5.06
CA ASP A 225 -2.21 23.09 -3.99
C ASP A 225 -2.50 22.59 -2.57
N GLN A 226 -3.67 21.95 -2.35
CA GLN A 226 -4.11 21.51 -1.05
C GLN A 226 -4.80 20.15 -1.16
N ILE A 227 -4.40 19.18 -0.34
CA ILE A 227 -4.84 17.78 -0.37
C ILE A 227 -5.55 17.38 0.93
N ASP A 228 -6.49 16.43 0.85
CA ASP A 228 -7.29 16.01 2.01
C ASP A 228 -6.46 15.16 2.98
N ILE A 229 -5.80 14.12 2.46
CA ILE A 229 -5.02 13.18 3.27
C ILE A 229 -3.66 12.93 2.61
N HIS A 230 -2.60 12.93 3.43
CA HIS A 230 -1.28 12.47 3.04
C HIS A 230 -0.84 11.32 3.95
N CYS A 231 -0.41 10.20 3.37
CA CYS A 231 0.07 9.03 4.10
C CYS A 231 1.53 8.68 3.84
N GLY A 232 2.15 8.02 4.82
CA GLY A 232 3.45 7.36 4.68
C GLY A 232 3.81 6.54 5.92
N GLY A 233 5.05 6.05 6.00
CA GLY A 233 5.59 5.45 7.22
C GLY A 233 5.96 6.52 8.26
N VAL A 234 6.09 6.14 9.53
CA VAL A 234 6.56 7.06 10.58
C VAL A 234 7.97 7.62 10.31
N ASP A 235 8.81 6.91 9.54
CA ASP A 235 10.10 7.43 9.04
C ASP A 235 9.92 8.64 8.11
N ASN A 236 8.78 8.76 7.42
CA ASN A 236 8.53 9.88 6.51
C ASN A 236 8.15 11.16 7.25
N ILE A 237 7.73 11.10 8.52
CA ILE A 237 7.40 12.31 9.32
C ILE A 237 8.55 13.31 9.26
N PHE A 238 9.78 12.82 9.42
CA PHE A 238 10.98 13.61 9.27
C PHE A 238 12.12 12.76 8.68
N PRO A 239 12.85 13.27 7.68
CA PRO A 239 12.81 14.64 7.16
C PRO A 239 11.76 14.87 6.06
N HIS A 240 11.23 13.80 5.48
CA HIS A 240 10.55 13.84 4.18
C HIS A 240 9.28 14.72 4.16
N HIS A 241 8.25 14.37 4.92
CA HIS A 241 6.97 15.09 4.91
C HIS A 241 7.09 16.50 5.51
N GLU A 242 8.00 16.73 6.46
CA GLU A 242 8.30 18.08 6.96
C GLU A 242 8.88 18.97 5.84
N ALA A 243 9.79 18.44 5.03
CA ALA A 243 10.32 19.13 3.87
C ALA A 243 9.23 19.38 2.81
N GLU A 244 8.32 18.45 2.59
CA GLU A 244 7.21 18.62 1.64
C GLU A 244 6.25 19.73 2.03
N ILE A 245 5.91 19.84 3.33
CA ILE A 245 5.15 20.98 3.85
C ILE A 245 5.87 22.28 3.53
N ALA A 246 7.16 22.37 3.87
CA ALA A 246 7.93 23.59 3.67
C ALA A 246 7.99 24.01 2.20
N GLN A 247 8.21 23.06 1.29
CA GLN A 247 8.26 23.30 -0.14
C GLN A 247 6.89 23.69 -0.70
N SER A 248 5.85 22.92 -0.41
CA SER A 248 4.51 23.11 -0.98
C SER A 248 3.84 24.37 -0.43
N GLU A 249 3.90 24.61 0.88
CA GLU A 249 3.38 25.84 1.49
C GLU A 249 4.26 27.05 1.12
N GLY A 250 5.57 26.86 0.98
CA GLY A 250 6.50 27.88 0.50
C GLY A 250 6.20 28.36 -0.92
N VAL A 251 5.76 27.48 -1.81
CA VAL A 251 5.33 27.80 -3.19
C VAL A 251 3.91 28.38 -3.22
N THR A 252 2.96 27.74 -2.53
CA THR A 252 1.53 28.06 -2.69
C THR A 252 1.04 29.15 -1.74
N GLY A 253 1.70 29.32 -0.58
CA GLY A 253 1.23 30.18 0.52
C GLY A 253 -0.03 29.65 1.22
N LYS A 254 -0.42 28.40 0.98
CA LYS A 254 -1.63 27.76 1.52
C LYS A 254 -1.24 26.55 2.36
N LYS A 255 -2.10 26.12 3.29
CA LYS A 255 -1.92 24.87 4.06
C LYS A 255 -1.90 23.67 3.11
N PHE A 256 -0.82 22.88 3.11
CA PHE A 256 -0.66 21.81 2.11
C PHE A 256 -1.63 20.63 2.31
N VAL A 257 -1.70 20.08 3.53
CA VAL A 257 -2.47 18.85 3.80
C VAL A 257 -3.44 19.07 4.96
N CYS A 258 -4.67 18.60 4.84
CA CYS A 258 -5.64 18.66 5.94
C CYS A 258 -5.28 17.66 7.05
N CYS A 259 -5.12 16.37 6.71
CA CYS A 259 -4.85 15.29 7.66
C CYS A 259 -3.61 14.46 7.28
N TRP A 260 -2.69 14.27 8.23
CA TRP A 260 -1.47 13.46 8.06
C TRP A 260 -1.55 12.15 8.83
N LEU A 261 -1.48 11.02 8.12
CA LEU A 261 -1.58 9.68 8.72
C LEU A 261 -0.30 8.88 8.49
N HIS A 262 0.30 8.36 9.57
CA HIS A 262 1.58 7.63 9.47
C HIS A 262 1.50 6.22 10.07
N CYS A 263 1.92 5.22 9.29
CA CYS A 263 2.01 3.84 9.73
C CYS A 263 3.29 3.58 10.53
N ALA A 264 3.14 2.98 11.71
CA ALA A 264 4.25 2.58 12.56
C ALA A 264 5.07 1.43 11.94
N HIS A 265 6.31 1.27 12.42
CA HIS A 265 7.22 0.25 11.92
C HIS A 265 6.70 -1.16 12.08
N LEU A 266 7.04 -1.99 11.09
CA LEU A 266 7.08 -3.43 11.26
C LEU A 266 8.43 -3.84 11.88
N LEU A 267 8.39 -4.65 12.93
CA LEU A 267 9.53 -5.32 13.53
C LEU A 267 9.54 -6.78 13.08
N VAL A 268 10.70 -7.44 13.11
CA VAL A 268 10.85 -8.87 12.89
C VAL A 268 11.57 -9.44 14.11
N ASP A 269 10.92 -10.39 14.80
CA ASP A 269 11.42 -10.99 16.03
C ASP A 269 11.90 -9.95 17.08
N GLY A 270 11.13 -8.86 17.21
CA GLY A 270 11.37 -7.77 18.14
C GLY A 270 12.41 -6.73 17.69
N GLN A 271 12.99 -6.89 16.50
CA GLN A 271 14.05 -6.01 15.99
C GLN A 271 13.60 -5.22 14.76
N LYS A 272 14.18 -4.03 14.53
CA LYS A 272 13.98 -3.29 13.28
C LYS A 272 14.55 -4.11 12.12
N MET A 273 13.84 -4.17 11.01
CA MET A 273 14.32 -4.86 9.81
C MET A 273 15.58 -4.19 9.26
N ALA A 274 16.60 -4.99 8.98
CA ALA A 274 17.80 -4.57 8.29
C ALA A 274 18.37 -5.74 7.49
N LYS A 275 18.87 -5.48 6.28
CA LYS A 275 19.52 -6.51 5.45
C LYS A 275 20.71 -7.17 6.17
N SER A 276 21.41 -6.42 7.03
CA SER A 276 22.55 -6.92 7.81
C SER A 276 22.17 -7.89 8.93
N LEU A 277 20.90 -7.93 9.35
CA LEU A 277 20.40 -8.80 10.42
C LEU A 277 19.73 -10.07 9.87
N ASP A 278 19.77 -10.30 8.56
CA ASP A 278 19.09 -11.41 7.87
C ASP A 278 17.59 -11.55 8.21
N ASN A 279 16.98 -10.45 8.68
CA ASN A 279 15.58 -10.37 9.11
C ASN A 279 14.74 -9.56 8.11
N PHE A 280 15.23 -9.40 6.89
CA PHE A 280 14.60 -8.66 5.81
C PHE A 280 13.84 -9.64 4.91
N TYR A 281 12.51 -9.63 5.01
CA TYR A 281 11.66 -10.50 4.20
C TYR A 281 10.90 -9.73 3.10
N THR A 282 10.94 -10.25 1.89
CA THR A 282 10.09 -9.82 0.77
C THR A 282 8.83 -10.69 0.69
N VAL A 283 7.84 -10.27 -0.11
CA VAL A 283 6.63 -11.09 -0.34
C VAL A 283 6.98 -12.49 -0.88
N PRO A 284 7.85 -12.66 -1.90
CA PRO A 284 8.30 -13.97 -2.33
C PRO A 284 8.93 -14.84 -1.23
N ASP A 285 9.67 -14.26 -0.30
CA ASP A 285 10.30 -15.02 0.79
C ASP A 285 9.24 -15.65 1.71
N VAL A 286 8.19 -14.88 2.02
CA VAL A 286 7.03 -15.37 2.80
C VAL A 286 6.27 -16.44 2.02
N LEU A 287 6.07 -16.26 0.71
CA LEU A 287 5.43 -17.27 -0.13
C LEU A 287 6.25 -18.56 -0.23
N ALA A 288 7.58 -18.45 -0.32
CA ALA A 288 8.50 -19.58 -0.37
C ALA A 288 8.48 -20.42 0.93
N LYS A 289 8.04 -19.83 2.04
CA LYS A 289 7.79 -20.54 3.31
C LYS A 289 6.45 -21.27 3.35
N GLY A 290 5.66 -21.21 2.27
CA GLY A 290 4.37 -21.90 2.15
C GLY A 290 3.18 -21.09 2.68
N TYR A 291 3.33 -19.78 2.85
CA TYR A 291 2.21 -18.88 3.13
C TYR A 291 1.64 -18.28 1.84
N THR A 292 0.42 -17.77 1.90
CA THR A 292 -0.27 -17.11 0.79
C THR A 292 -0.24 -15.59 0.94
N GLY A 293 -0.48 -14.87 -0.15
CA GLY A 293 -0.64 -13.41 -0.11
C GLY A 293 -1.81 -12.97 0.77
N ARG A 294 -2.89 -13.77 0.82
CA ARG A 294 -4.05 -13.59 1.71
C ARG A 294 -3.64 -13.66 3.19
N GLU A 295 -2.85 -14.65 3.58
CA GLU A 295 -2.35 -14.82 4.94
C GLU A 295 -1.44 -13.66 5.34
N LEU A 296 -0.52 -13.25 4.46
CA LEU A 296 0.36 -12.12 4.72
C LEU A 296 -0.41 -10.79 4.81
N ARG A 297 -1.41 -10.57 3.94
CA ARG A 297 -2.29 -9.41 4.01
C ARG A 297 -2.98 -9.30 5.37
N TYR A 298 -3.62 -10.38 5.82
CA TYR A 298 -4.28 -10.42 7.12
C TYR A 298 -3.27 -10.19 8.27
N ALA A 299 -2.11 -10.84 8.22
CA ALA A 299 -1.08 -10.69 9.24
C ALA A 299 -0.56 -9.26 9.40
N LEU A 300 -0.42 -8.53 8.29
CA LEU A 300 0.06 -7.13 8.30
C LEU A 300 -1.03 -6.12 8.69
N MET A 301 -2.30 -6.47 8.47
CA MET A 301 -3.46 -5.60 8.75
C MET A 301 -4.01 -5.76 10.18
N ARG A 302 -3.81 -6.91 10.85
CA ARG A 302 -4.50 -7.25 12.11
C ARG A 302 -4.20 -6.38 13.33
N VAL A 303 -3.18 -5.52 13.25
CA VAL A 303 -2.78 -4.60 14.32
C VAL A 303 -2.95 -3.16 13.85
N HIS A 304 -3.51 -2.32 14.72
CA HIS A 304 -3.67 -0.87 14.50
C HIS A 304 -2.43 -0.24 13.83
N TYR A 305 -2.64 0.54 12.76
CA TYR A 305 -1.55 1.01 11.90
C TYR A 305 -0.51 1.87 12.64
N ARG A 306 -0.95 2.64 13.65
CA ARG A 306 -0.09 3.44 14.55
C ARG A 306 0.66 2.67 15.63
N ALA A 307 0.35 1.38 15.85
CA ALA A 307 1.10 0.55 16.79
C ALA A 307 2.21 -0.22 16.06
N PRO A 308 3.41 -0.41 16.62
CA PRO A 308 4.39 -1.32 16.04
C PRO A 308 3.81 -2.74 15.91
N LEU A 309 4.03 -3.38 14.76
CA LEU A 309 3.64 -4.79 14.55
C LEU A 309 4.91 -5.63 14.56
N ASN A 310 4.94 -6.67 15.38
CA ASN A 310 6.00 -7.66 15.38
C ASN A 310 5.64 -8.82 14.45
N PHE A 311 6.39 -8.98 13.36
CA PHE A 311 6.29 -10.11 12.45
C PHE A 311 7.08 -11.29 13.01
N THR A 312 6.41 -12.42 13.14
CA THR A 312 6.98 -13.72 13.50
C THR A 312 6.32 -14.82 12.67
N TRP A 313 7.01 -15.94 12.50
CA TRP A 313 6.44 -17.09 11.80
C TRP A 313 5.26 -17.71 12.56
N ASP A 314 5.29 -17.69 13.90
CA ASP A 314 4.15 -18.08 14.73
C ASP A 314 2.94 -17.15 14.48
N GLY A 315 3.19 -15.84 14.35
CA GLY A 315 2.16 -14.87 13.98
C GLY A 315 1.55 -15.12 12.60
N MET A 316 2.32 -15.67 11.66
CA MET A 316 1.79 -16.11 10.36
C MET A 316 0.93 -17.38 10.49
N ASN A 317 1.25 -18.30 11.40
CA ASN A 317 0.41 -19.46 11.69
C ASN A 317 -0.92 -19.05 12.34
N GLU A 318 -0.88 -18.13 13.31
CA GLU A 318 -2.09 -17.55 13.90
C GLU A 318 -2.98 -16.86 12.85
N ALA A 319 -2.36 -16.14 11.89
CA ALA A 319 -3.07 -15.52 10.78
C ALA A 319 -3.79 -16.57 9.91
N ARG A 320 -3.11 -17.67 9.58
CA ARG A 320 -3.71 -18.82 8.87
C ARG A 320 -4.88 -19.42 9.63
N GLU A 321 -4.73 -19.68 10.93
CA GLU A 321 -5.81 -20.23 11.77
C GLU A 321 -7.00 -19.27 11.87
N SER A 322 -6.73 -17.97 11.98
CA SER A 322 -7.78 -16.94 11.99
C SER A 322 -8.58 -16.93 10.69
N LEU A 323 -7.91 -17.02 9.55
CA LEU A 323 -8.55 -17.10 8.23
C LEU A 323 -9.33 -18.41 8.05
N ALA A 324 -8.80 -19.54 8.51
CA ALA A 324 -9.49 -20.82 8.45
C ALA A 324 -10.81 -20.81 9.25
N ARG A 325 -10.83 -20.13 10.41
CA ARG A 325 -12.05 -19.93 11.20
C ARG A 325 -13.10 -19.08 10.47
N ILE A 326 -12.66 -18.06 9.72
CA ILE A 326 -13.54 -17.25 8.87
C ILE A 326 -14.11 -18.13 7.74
N ASP A 327 -13.26 -18.92 7.07
CA ASP A 327 -13.68 -19.79 5.97
C ASP A 327 -14.69 -20.85 6.42
N GLU A 328 -14.44 -21.51 7.56
CA GLU A 328 -15.36 -22.49 8.14
C GLU A 328 -16.72 -21.84 8.50
N TRP A 329 -16.68 -20.67 9.12
CA TRP A 329 -17.88 -19.91 9.46
C TRP A 329 -18.72 -19.58 8.22
N LEU A 330 -18.09 -19.09 7.15
CA LEU A 330 -18.77 -18.78 5.89
C LEU A 330 -19.35 -20.03 5.23
N ALA A 331 -18.61 -21.15 5.22
CA ALA A 331 -19.08 -22.41 4.68
C ALA A 331 -20.36 -22.89 5.39
N ARG A 332 -20.39 -22.83 6.72
CA ARG A 332 -21.57 -23.18 7.53
C ARG A 332 -22.76 -22.27 7.26
N LEU A 333 -22.54 -20.96 7.16
CA LEU A 333 -23.59 -20.00 6.82
C LEU A 333 -24.17 -20.26 5.43
N HIS A 334 -23.33 -20.56 4.43
CA HIS A 334 -23.79 -20.92 3.09
C HIS A 334 -24.64 -22.19 3.09
N GLU A 335 -24.25 -23.21 3.84
CA GLU A 335 -25.04 -24.45 3.95
C GLU A 335 -26.44 -24.19 4.54
N ILE A 336 -26.54 -23.37 5.58
CA ILE A 336 -27.83 -23.03 6.20
C ILE A 336 -28.68 -22.15 5.27
N ALA A 337 -28.07 -21.17 4.60
CA ALA A 337 -28.78 -20.29 3.67
C ALA A 337 -29.36 -21.03 2.46
N GLN A 338 -28.75 -22.15 2.04
CA GLN A 338 -29.20 -22.97 0.91
C GLN A 338 -30.28 -24.01 1.25
N LYS A 339 -30.58 -24.25 2.53
CA LYS A 339 -31.64 -25.19 2.92
C LYS A 339 -33.01 -24.59 2.59
N GLU A 340 -33.64 -25.05 1.50
CA GLU A 340 -35.03 -24.72 1.17
C GLU A 340 -35.99 -25.27 2.25
N ASN A 341 -36.71 -24.36 2.93
CA ASN A 341 -37.77 -24.57 3.93
C ASN A 341 -37.37 -25.16 5.30
N VAL A 342 -37.68 -24.44 6.39
CA VAL A 342 -38.93 -24.56 7.17
C VAL A 342 -39.14 -23.25 7.95
N GLN A 343 -40.40 -22.77 7.98
CA GLN A 343 -40.86 -21.67 8.84
C GLN A 343 -40.41 -21.87 10.30
N LEU A 344 -39.42 -21.10 10.73
CA LEU A 344 -39.19 -20.78 12.13
C LEU A 344 -38.97 -19.28 12.22
N SER A 345 -40.07 -18.52 12.33
CA SER A 345 -39.99 -17.12 12.76
C SER A 345 -39.66 -17.10 14.25
N THR A 346 -38.38 -17.24 14.61
CA THR A 346 -37.93 -16.85 15.94
C THR A 346 -37.65 -15.35 15.91
N ALA A 347 -38.54 -14.58 16.54
CA ALA A 347 -38.46 -13.12 16.65
C ALA A 347 -37.21 -12.58 17.40
N ASN A 348 -36.24 -13.44 17.74
CA ASN A 348 -35.09 -13.15 18.59
C ASN A 348 -33.73 -13.57 17.98
N ALA A 349 -33.66 -14.00 16.72
CA ALA A 349 -32.35 -14.14 16.08
C ALA A 349 -31.79 -12.74 15.80
N GLN A 350 -30.76 -12.32 16.56
CA GLN A 350 -30.05 -11.06 16.35
C GLN A 350 -29.63 -10.96 14.87
N ARG A 351 -30.33 -10.12 14.12
CA ARG A 351 -29.97 -9.81 12.75
C ARG A 351 -28.77 -8.86 12.77
N PRO A 352 -27.81 -9.01 11.85
CA PRO A 352 -26.65 -8.11 11.76
C PRO A 352 -27.02 -6.67 11.36
N ILE A 353 -28.30 -6.37 11.12
CA ILE A 353 -28.83 -5.03 10.78
C ILE A 353 -28.47 -3.98 11.85
N GLU A 354 -28.10 -4.40 13.07
CA GLU A 354 -27.68 -3.52 14.17
C GLU A 354 -26.15 -3.38 14.34
N LYS A 355 -25.29 -4.11 13.60
CA LYS A 355 -23.83 -4.06 13.79
C LYS A 355 -23.14 -3.02 12.90
N SER A 356 -23.50 -1.75 13.07
CA SER A 356 -22.68 -0.60 12.68
C SER A 356 -21.35 -0.55 13.43
N GLU A 357 -21.23 -1.28 14.54
CA GLU A 357 -20.06 -1.32 15.43
C GLU A 357 -18.74 -1.64 14.71
N PHE A 358 -18.76 -2.50 13.68
CA PHE A 358 -17.54 -2.79 12.90
C PHE A 358 -17.09 -1.55 12.12
N GLU A 359 -18.03 -0.88 11.45
CA GLU A 359 -17.75 0.36 10.73
C GLU A 359 -17.40 1.50 11.70
N GLU A 360 -18.05 1.59 12.86
CA GLU A 360 -17.76 2.57 13.90
C GLU A 360 -16.38 2.37 14.52
N ALA A 361 -15.94 1.12 14.71
CA ALA A 361 -14.57 0.83 15.12
C ALA A 361 -13.55 1.33 14.09
N LEU A 362 -13.83 1.19 12.79
CA LEU A 362 -12.97 1.74 11.74
C LEU A 362 -13.11 3.27 11.58
N ASP A 363 -14.27 3.84 11.88
CA ASP A 363 -14.47 5.29 11.94
C ASP A 363 -13.65 5.95 13.04
N ASP A 364 -13.28 5.19 14.08
CA ASP A 364 -12.35 5.58 15.13
C ASP A 364 -10.91 5.25 14.74
N ASP A 365 -10.30 6.10 13.93
CA ASP A 365 -8.88 6.03 13.54
C ASP A 365 -8.46 4.71 12.88
N LEU A 366 -9.35 4.10 12.07
CA LEU A 366 -9.12 2.79 11.44
C LEU A 366 -8.75 1.70 12.46
N ASN A 367 -9.43 1.64 13.60
CA ASN A 367 -9.15 0.67 14.65
C ASN A 367 -9.58 -0.76 14.24
N ILE A 368 -8.75 -1.34 13.39
CA ILE A 368 -8.90 -2.68 12.85
C ILE A 368 -8.83 -3.77 13.93
N SER A 369 -8.09 -3.53 15.02
CA SER A 369 -8.01 -4.48 16.12
C SER A 369 -9.35 -4.62 16.84
N ALA A 370 -10.05 -3.51 17.08
CA ALA A 370 -11.42 -3.53 17.63
C ALA A 370 -12.41 -4.14 16.63
N ALA A 371 -12.33 -3.77 15.35
CA ALA A 371 -13.19 -4.29 14.29
C ALA A 371 -13.05 -5.82 14.13
N LEU A 372 -11.82 -6.35 14.14
CA LEU A 372 -11.58 -7.79 14.11
C LEU A 372 -12.06 -8.49 15.39
N GLY A 373 -11.95 -7.85 16.56
CA GLY A 373 -12.52 -8.35 17.81
C GLY A 373 -14.03 -8.61 17.68
N LEU A 374 -14.77 -7.63 17.16
CA LEU A 374 -16.22 -7.72 16.89
C LEU A 374 -16.54 -8.82 15.85
N LEU A 375 -15.71 -8.97 14.82
CA LEU A 375 -15.85 -10.05 13.84
C LEU A 375 -15.75 -11.42 14.51
N PHE A 376 -14.69 -11.69 15.30
CA PHE A 376 -14.51 -13.00 15.93
C PHE A 376 -15.51 -13.28 17.05
N GLU A 377 -15.98 -12.25 17.76
CA GLU A 377 -17.11 -12.40 18.68
C GLU A 377 -18.39 -12.80 17.93
N SER A 378 -18.68 -12.14 16.81
CA SER A 378 -19.81 -12.48 15.94
C SER A 378 -19.72 -13.91 15.40
N ILE A 379 -18.52 -14.34 14.96
CA ILE A 379 -18.27 -15.73 14.54
C ILE A 379 -18.58 -16.70 15.67
N ARG A 380 -18.14 -16.41 16.91
CA ARG A 380 -18.41 -17.27 18.08
C ARG A 380 -19.90 -17.39 18.37
N GLU A 381 -20.61 -16.27 18.42
CA GLU A 381 -22.04 -16.23 18.74
C GLU A 381 -22.90 -16.93 17.68
N THR A 382 -22.58 -16.70 16.42
CA THR A 382 -23.30 -17.31 15.28
C THR A 382 -23.01 -18.80 15.19
N ASN A 383 -21.76 -19.25 15.38
CA ASN A 383 -21.45 -20.69 15.46
C ASN A 383 -22.25 -21.38 16.57
N ARG A 384 -22.34 -20.79 17.76
CA ARG A 384 -23.18 -21.31 18.85
C ARG A 384 -24.66 -21.39 18.45
N ALA A 385 -25.20 -20.37 17.78
CA ALA A 385 -26.58 -20.38 17.32
C ALA A 385 -26.83 -21.45 16.23
N MET A 386 -25.85 -21.70 15.35
CA MET A 386 -25.90 -22.78 14.36
C MET A 386 -25.86 -24.16 15.04
N ASP A 387 -24.99 -24.36 16.04
CA ASP A 387 -24.90 -25.63 16.80
C ASP A 387 -26.19 -25.93 17.58
N GLU A 388 -26.85 -24.89 18.10
CA GLU A 388 -28.13 -24.99 18.80
C GLU A 388 -29.35 -25.06 17.85
N ASN A 389 -29.13 -25.07 16.52
CA ASN A 389 -30.17 -25.02 15.48
C ASN A 389 -31.14 -23.82 15.63
N LYS A 390 -30.63 -22.68 16.12
CA LYS A 390 -31.41 -21.44 16.34
C LYS A 390 -31.21 -20.40 15.24
N LEU A 391 -30.36 -20.68 14.26
CA LEU A 391 -30.05 -19.77 13.14
C LEU A 391 -30.79 -20.24 11.88
N ASP A 392 -31.71 -19.42 11.38
CA ASP A 392 -32.51 -19.71 10.19
C ASP A 392 -31.82 -19.22 8.89
N ALA A 393 -32.33 -19.66 7.73
CA ALA A 393 -31.77 -19.32 6.42
C ALA A 393 -31.76 -17.80 6.14
N ALA A 394 -32.76 -17.06 6.64
CA ALA A 394 -32.84 -15.61 6.48
C ALA A 394 -31.74 -14.89 7.28
N THR A 395 -31.50 -15.32 8.52
CA THR A 395 -30.43 -14.80 9.37
C THR A 395 -29.06 -15.17 8.80
N ALA A 396 -28.89 -16.41 8.30
CA ALA A 396 -27.66 -16.82 7.62
C ALA A 396 -27.35 -15.92 6.42
N SER A 397 -28.35 -15.65 5.58
CA SER A 397 -28.22 -14.76 4.42
C SER A 397 -27.84 -13.34 4.83
N ALA A 398 -28.43 -12.81 5.91
CA ALA A 398 -28.08 -11.50 6.43
C ALA A 398 -26.62 -11.41 6.92
N TRP A 399 -26.09 -12.47 7.54
CA TRP A 399 -24.67 -12.54 7.92
C TRP A 399 -23.74 -12.62 6.72
N LEU A 400 -24.12 -13.36 5.68
CA LEU A 400 -23.38 -13.41 4.42
C LEU A 400 -23.37 -12.04 3.72
N ASP A 401 -24.48 -11.32 3.72
CA ASP A 401 -24.54 -9.96 3.14
C ASP A 401 -23.74 -8.95 3.97
N TRP A 402 -23.78 -9.06 5.30
CA TRP A 402 -22.90 -8.29 6.18
C TRP A 402 -21.42 -8.59 5.92
N TRP A 403 -21.06 -9.87 5.79
CA TRP A 403 -19.70 -10.29 5.43
C TRP A 403 -19.26 -9.71 4.10
N LYS A 404 -20.07 -9.83 3.04
CA LYS A 404 -19.76 -9.24 1.72
C LYS A 404 -19.43 -7.77 1.83
N ARG A 405 -20.17 -7.03 2.65
CA ARG A 405 -19.96 -5.60 2.91
C ARG A 405 -18.63 -5.35 3.63
N ILE A 406 -18.35 -5.99 4.77
CA ILE A 406 -17.09 -5.73 5.49
C ILE A 406 -15.86 -6.28 4.75
N ASN A 407 -16.04 -7.33 3.95
CA ASN A 407 -14.97 -7.92 3.14
C ASN A 407 -14.58 -7.03 1.95
N THR A 408 -15.38 -6.03 1.57
CA THR A 408 -14.89 -5.00 0.62
C THR A 408 -13.73 -4.19 1.22
N VAL A 409 -13.65 -4.13 2.56
CA VAL A 409 -12.58 -3.46 3.32
C VAL A 409 -11.44 -4.43 3.62
N LEU A 410 -11.76 -5.59 4.18
CA LEU A 410 -10.73 -6.55 4.60
C LEU A 410 -10.04 -7.22 3.40
N ASP A 411 -10.82 -7.63 2.39
CA ASP A 411 -10.38 -8.41 1.23
C ASP A 411 -9.59 -9.67 1.61
N VAL A 412 -10.18 -10.45 2.52
CA VAL A 412 -9.58 -11.66 3.10
C VAL A 412 -10.42 -12.90 2.88
N GLU A 413 -11.41 -12.87 2.01
CA GLU A 413 -12.13 -14.08 1.60
C GLU A 413 -11.21 -14.98 0.78
N ALA A 414 -11.35 -16.31 0.94
CA ALA A 414 -10.63 -17.25 0.11
C ALA A 414 -10.99 -16.98 -1.36
N GLU A 415 -9.98 -16.98 -2.24
CA GLU A 415 -10.29 -17.14 -3.66
C GLU A 415 -11.01 -18.48 -3.78
N ALA A 416 -12.22 -18.47 -4.35
CA ALA A 416 -12.94 -19.70 -4.62
C ALA A 416 -11.97 -20.66 -5.28
N GLU A 417 -11.71 -21.80 -4.62
CA GLU A 417 -10.78 -22.79 -5.12
C GLU A 417 -11.19 -23.03 -6.57
N ILE A 418 -10.23 -22.91 -7.48
CA ILE A 418 -10.48 -23.10 -8.89
C ILE A 418 -10.81 -24.60 -9.03
N VAL A 419 -12.08 -24.97 -8.82
CA VAL A 419 -12.57 -26.33 -8.97
C VAL A 419 -12.47 -26.62 -10.45
N VAL A 420 -11.41 -27.33 -10.81
CA VAL A 420 -11.21 -27.84 -12.16
C VAL A 420 -12.33 -28.87 -12.39
N PRO A 421 -13.25 -28.66 -13.35
CA PRO A 421 -14.26 -29.65 -13.67
C PRO A 421 -13.59 -30.99 -13.96
N PRO A 422 -14.16 -32.14 -13.53
CA PRO A 422 -13.56 -33.46 -13.74
C PRO A 422 -13.14 -33.71 -15.20
N GLU A 423 -13.91 -33.18 -16.16
CA GLU A 423 -13.60 -33.24 -17.60
C GLU A 423 -12.31 -32.49 -17.95
N VAL A 424 -12.11 -31.27 -17.43
CA VAL A 424 -10.89 -30.48 -17.68
C VAL A 424 -9.68 -31.16 -17.06
N ALA A 425 -9.83 -31.71 -15.85
CA ALA A 425 -8.77 -32.46 -15.18
C ALA A 425 -8.38 -33.73 -15.95
N GLN A 426 -9.36 -34.42 -16.55
CA GLN A 426 -9.12 -35.57 -17.41
C GLN A 426 -8.37 -35.18 -18.68
N LEU A 427 -8.79 -34.12 -19.37
CA LEU A 427 -8.12 -33.63 -20.58
C LEU A 427 -6.67 -33.23 -20.31
N ALA A 428 -6.38 -32.63 -19.15
CA ALA A 428 -5.02 -32.28 -18.75
C ALA A 428 -4.14 -33.52 -18.53
N ARG A 429 -4.66 -34.58 -17.88
CA ARG A 429 -3.96 -35.86 -17.73
C ARG A 429 -3.69 -36.54 -19.07
N GLU A 430 -4.68 -36.57 -19.96
CA GLU A 430 -4.52 -37.11 -21.33
C GLU A 430 -3.46 -36.32 -22.11
N ARG A 431 -3.43 -35.00 -21.94
CA ARG A 431 -2.42 -34.13 -22.57
C ARG A 431 -1.02 -34.42 -22.05
N GLU A 432 -0.89 -34.65 -20.74
CA GLU A 432 0.38 -35.04 -20.14
C GLU A 432 0.91 -36.36 -20.70
N ASN A 433 0.06 -37.37 -20.82
CA ASN A 433 0.43 -38.64 -21.45
C ASN A 433 0.84 -38.45 -22.91
N ALA A 434 0.08 -37.68 -23.69
CA ALA A 434 0.43 -37.37 -25.08
C ALA A 434 1.81 -36.68 -25.21
N ARG A 435 2.16 -35.79 -24.26
CA ARG A 435 3.48 -35.15 -24.23
C ARG A 435 4.60 -36.12 -23.83
N ARG A 436 4.36 -37.01 -22.86
CA ARG A 436 5.31 -38.06 -22.46
C ARG A 436 5.62 -39.01 -23.63
N GLU A 437 4.61 -39.32 -24.43
CA GLU A 437 4.73 -40.13 -25.66
C GLU A 437 5.24 -39.33 -26.87
N LYS A 438 5.56 -38.04 -26.71
CA LYS A 438 5.98 -37.12 -27.77
C LYS A 438 4.96 -36.96 -28.92
N ASN A 439 3.68 -37.19 -28.65
CA ASN A 439 2.58 -36.95 -29.57
C ASN A 439 2.11 -35.48 -29.48
N TRP A 440 2.86 -34.59 -30.13
CA TRP A 440 2.63 -33.13 -30.07
C TRP A 440 1.29 -32.71 -30.67
N LYS A 441 0.88 -33.34 -31.77
CA LYS A 441 -0.41 -33.07 -32.42
C LYS A 441 -1.58 -33.31 -31.46
N ARG A 442 -1.58 -34.45 -30.76
CA ARG A 442 -2.61 -34.77 -29.76
C ARG A 442 -2.56 -33.84 -28.55
N SER A 443 -1.36 -33.43 -28.12
CA SER A 443 -1.19 -32.45 -27.04
C SER A 443 -1.83 -31.10 -27.38
N ASP A 444 -1.69 -30.63 -28.61
CA ASP A 444 -2.26 -29.36 -29.06
C ASP A 444 -3.78 -29.43 -29.23
N GLU A 445 -4.30 -30.54 -29.77
CA GLU A 445 -5.76 -30.80 -29.82
C GLU A 445 -6.40 -30.76 -28.41
N LEU A 446 -5.75 -31.41 -27.43
CA LEU A 446 -6.25 -31.44 -26.05
C LEU A 446 -6.13 -30.06 -25.37
N ARG A 447 -5.07 -29.30 -25.66
CA ARG A 447 -4.92 -27.91 -25.20
C ARG A 447 -6.08 -27.05 -25.72
N GLU A 448 -6.49 -27.19 -26.97
CA GLU A 448 -7.62 -26.40 -27.47
C GLU A 448 -8.97 -26.83 -26.93
N ARG A 449 -9.17 -28.12 -26.63
CA ARG A 449 -10.37 -28.55 -25.92
C ARG A 449 -10.47 -27.96 -24.51
N ILE A 450 -9.35 -27.89 -23.78
CA ILE A 450 -9.25 -27.21 -22.49
C ILE A 450 -9.58 -25.70 -22.65
N SER A 451 -9.03 -25.07 -23.70
CA SER A 451 -9.25 -23.66 -24.09
C SER A 451 -10.72 -23.33 -24.35
N VAL A 452 -11.43 -24.21 -25.06
CA VAL A 452 -12.87 -24.08 -25.35
C VAL A 452 -13.72 -24.17 -24.09
N LEU A 453 -13.31 -24.97 -23.10
CA LEU A 453 -14.00 -25.08 -21.80
C LEU A 453 -13.76 -23.86 -20.88
N GLY A 454 -13.03 -22.83 -21.35
CA GLY A 454 -12.73 -21.62 -20.57
C GLY A 454 -11.51 -21.78 -19.66
N TRP A 455 -10.62 -22.72 -19.97
CA TRP A 455 -9.42 -23.01 -19.18
C TRP A 455 -8.15 -22.87 -20.00
N GLU A 456 -7.04 -22.55 -19.38
CA GLU A 456 -5.73 -22.57 -20.01
C GLU A 456 -4.79 -23.52 -19.28
N VAL A 457 -3.89 -24.15 -20.05
CA VAL A 457 -2.87 -25.06 -19.53
C VAL A 457 -1.48 -24.48 -19.78
N ARG A 458 -0.71 -24.28 -18.71
CA ARG A 458 0.67 -23.76 -18.74
C ARG A 458 1.64 -24.86 -18.33
N ASP A 459 2.67 -25.08 -19.13
CA ASP A 459 3.72 -26.04 -18.81
C ASP A 459 4.79 -25.33 -17.94
N THR A 460 5.05 -25.83 -16.72
CA THR A 460 6.10 -25.33 -15.81
C THR A 460 7.16 -26.41 -15.54
N LYS A 461 8.21 -26.06 -14.80
CA LYS A 461 9.25 -27.02 -14.37
C LYS A 461 8.70 -28.14 -13.48
N ASP A 462 7.58 -27.89 -12.80
CA ASP A 462 6.93 -28.82 -11.86
C ASP A 462 5.76 -29.61 -12.49
N GLY A 463 5.52 -29.44 -13.79
CA GLY A 463 4.42 -30.09 -14.51
C GLY A 463 3.44 -29.11 -15.14
N GLN A 464 2.26 -29.59 -15.52
CA GLN A 464 1.22 -28.76 -16.14
C GLN A 464 0.35 -28.09 -15.07
N LYS A 465 0.13 -26.78 -15.18
CA LYS A 465 -0.80 -26.03 -14.32
C LYS A 465 -2.02 -25.58 -15.12
N LEU A 466 -3.20 -25.71 -14.53
CA LEU A 466 -4.48 -25.24 -15.08
C LEU A 466 -4.88 -23.92 -14.44
N ALA A 467 -5.41 -23.00 -15.24
CA ALA A 467 -6.01 -21.76 -14.75
C ALA A 467 -7.28 -21.46 -15.55
N ARG A 468 -8.22 -20.70 -14.96
CA ARG A 468 -9.35 -20.18 -15.72
C ARG A 468 -8.85 -19.15 -16.72
N ARG A 469 -9.34 -19.23 -17.95
CA ARG A 469 -9.04 -18.27 -19.00
C ARG A 469 -9.75 -16.95 -18.65
N ALA A 470 -8.99 -15.86 -18.52
CA ALA A 470 -9.58 -14.54 -18.33
C ALA A 470 -10.45 -14.17 -19.54
N ALA A 471 -11.67 -13.69 -19.32
CA ALA A 471 -12.48 -13.13 -20.37
C ALA A 471 -11.74 -11.91 -20.96
N LYS A 472 -11.63 -11.86 -22.30
CA LYS A 472 -11.09 -10.70 -23.00
C LYS A 472 -12.09 -9.57 -23.05
#